data_AF-Q5KTL3-F1
#
_entry.id   AF-Q5KTL3-F1
#
_cell.length_a   1.000
_cell.length_b   1.000
_cell.length_c   1.000
_cell.angle_alpha   90.00
_cell.angle_beta   90.00
_cell.angle_gamma   90.00
#
_symmetry.space_group_name_H-M   'P 1'
#
loop_
_entity.id
_entity.type
_entity.pdbx_description
1 polymer ?
#
loop_
_entity_poly.entity_id
_entity_poly.type
_entity_poly.pdbx_seq_one_letter_code
_entity_poly.pdbx_strand_id
1 'polypeptide(L)'
;CKLQATHLNTVGEHTWLDLILTSNPSLVSSHGQHTAPGFSHHDLIFLTYILKSPKPIPKTLHRRCFSRMDLEKLRNDAAEINWDPLVDAASVDHKVEIFNNIVIKLYDIHASIRRVKLKRTPAPWMTEGVKMAMRRRDRAFRKYKKNRIEDNWVLFKSANGVIK
;
A
#
# COMPACT_ATOMS: atom_id res chain seq x y z
N CYS A 1 16.74 -35.78 15.61
CA CYS A 1 17.85 -34.82 15.79
C CYS A 1 17.99 -34.57 17.28
N LYS A 2 19.14 -34.85 17.90
CA LYS A 2 19.36 -34.51 19.32
C LYS A 2 19.88 -33.07 19.38
N LEU A 3 19.12 -32.19 20.04
CA LEU A 3 19.56 -30.81 20.30
C LEU A 3 20.58 -30.80 21.43
N GLN A 4 21.36 -29.73 21.54
CA GLN A 4 22.29 -29.45 22.63
C GLN A 4 21.94 -28.13 23.30
N ALA A 5 22.57 -27.83 24.43
CA ALA A 5 22.44 -26.53 25.09
C ALA A 5 22.70 -25.41 24.09
N THR A 6 21.83 -24.41 24.08
CA THR A 6 21.85 -23.34 23.07
C THR A 6 22.73 -22.18 23.51
N HIS A 7 22.94 -21.99 24.81
CA HIS A 7 23.77 -20.93 25.34
C HIS A 7 25.10 -21.50 25.86
N LEU A 8 26.16 -21.16 25.14
CA LEU A 8 27.53 -21.62 25.33
C LEU A 8 28.30 -20.67 26.25
N ASN A 9 28.20 -20.94 27.55
CA ASN A 9 28.97 -20.23 28.57
C ASN A 9 30.48 -20.47 28.45
N THR A 10 31.28 -19.41 28.62
CA THR A 10 32.75 -19.48 28.67
C THR A 10 33.26 -19.96 30.03
N VAL A 11 32.45 -19.79 31.08
CA VAL A 11 32.71 -20.24 32.45
C VAL A 11 31.43 -20.90 32.97
N GLY A 12 31.54 -22.12 33.49
CA GLY A 12 30.40 -22.90 33.97
C GLY A 12 29.72 -23.74 32.88
N GLU A 13 28.56 -24.31 33.21
CA GLU A 13 27.84 -25.25 32.34
C GLU A 13 27.05 -24.52 31.25
N HIS A 14 26.91 -25.14 30.08
CA HIS A 14 26.05 -24.62 29.01
C HIS A 14 24.57 -24.73 29.39
N THR A 15 23.77 -23.74 29.01
CA THR A 15 22.37 -23.62 29.44
C THR A 15 21.37 -23.70 28.28
N TRP A 16 20.15 -24.12 28.60
CA TRP A 16 19.02 -24.25 27.66
C TRP A 16 18.07 -23.07 27.80
N LEU A 17 18.48 -21.90 27.30
CA LEU A 17 17.71 -20.66 27.45
C LEU A 17 16.81 -20.36 26.25
N ASP A 18 17.12 -20.94 25.09
CA ASP A 18 16.40 -20.68 23.85
C ASP A 18 15.44 -21.84 23.55
N LEU A 19 14.15 -21.54 23.49
CA LEU A 19 13.09 -22.54 23.36
C LEU A 19 12.26 -22.30 22.11
N ILE A 20 11.94 -23.38 21.38
CA ILE A 20 10.94 -23.40 20.33
C ILE A 20 9.75 -24.21 20.83
N LEU A 21 8.61 -23.54 21.01
CA LEU A 21 7.36 -24.16 21.45
C LEU A 21 6.33 -24.08 20.33
N THR A 22 5.58 -25.17 20.13
CA THR A 22 4.45 -25.21 19.21
C THR A 22 3.29 -25.96 19.83
N SER A 23 2.08 -25.46 19.64
CA SER A 23 0.85 -26.18 20.01
C SER A 23 0.45 -27.21 18.96
N ASN A 24 1.05 -27.18 17.76
CA ASN A 24 0.72 -28.08 16.66
C ASN A 24 1.99 -28.65 15.99
N PRO A 25 2.53 -29.77 16.50
CA PRO A 25 3.71 -30.42 15.94
C PRO A 25 3.53 -30.90 14.49
N SER A 26 2.30 -31.20 14.05
CA SER A 26 2.04 -31.68 12.69
C SER A 26 2.33 -30.63 11.60
N LEU A 27 2.37 -29.35 11.99
CA LEU A 27 2.74 -28.25 11.09
C LEU A 27 4.24 -27.95 11.10
N VAL A 28 5.04 -28.66 11.90
CA VAL A 28 6.50 -28.50 11.89
C VAL A 28 7.08 -29.41 10.81
N SER A 29 7.57 -28.82 9.72
CA SER A 29 8.22 -29.57 8.64
C SER A 29 9.63 -30.03 9.02
N SER A 30 10.34 -29.19 9.76
CA SER A 30 11.72 -29.43 10.21
C SER A 30 12.04 -28.51 11.37
N HIS A 31 12.96 -28.93 12.22
CA HIS A 31 13.51 -28.11 13.29
C HIS A 31 14.95 -28.54 13.57
N GLY A 32 15.72 -27.68 14.21
CA GLY A 32 17.12 -27.98 14.49
C GLY A 32 17.88 -26.86 15.14
N GLN A 33 19.19 -27.04 15.15
CA GLN A 33 20.17 -26.17 15.78
C GLN A 33 21.40 -26.09 14.88
N HIS A 34 21.94 -24.89 14.74
CA HIS A 34 23.19 -24.61 14.07
C HIS A 34 24.12 -23.88 15.03
N THR A 35 25.37 -24.33 15.09
CA THR A 35 26.38 -23.66 15.89
C THR A 35 26.70 -22.29 15.30
N ALA A 36 26.96 -21.33 16.19
CA ALA A 36 27.23 -19.94 15.82
C ALA A 36 28.65 -19.47 16.24
N PRO A 37 29.70 -20.25 15.93
CA PRO A 37 31.03 -19.95 16.46
C PRO A 37 31.54 -18.60 15.94
N GLY A 38 32.08 -17.79 16.85
CA GLY A 38 32.77 -16.54 16.52
C GLY A 38 31.91 -15.29 16.37
N PHE A 39 30.58 -15.39 16.48
CA PHE A 39 29.69 -14.21 16.47
C PHE A 39 28.64 -14.19 17.58
N SER A 40 28.41 -15.32 18.28
CA SER A 40 27.42 -15.42 19.34
C SER A 40 27.83 -16.47 20.38
N HIS A 41 27.48 -16.24 21.64
CA HIS A 41 27.47 -17.27 22.68
C HIS A 41 26.18 -18.10 22.66
N HIS A 42 25.26 -17.81 21.75
CA HIS A 42 24.06 -18.61 21.50
C HIS A 42 24.15 -19.31 20.14
N ASP A 43 23.82 -20.59 20.13
CA ASP A 43 23.51 -21.34 18.91
C ASP A 43 22.19 -20.88 18.30
N LEU A 44 22.10 -20.97 16.98
CA LEU A 44 20.90 -20.65 16.23
C LEU A 44 19.96 -21.85 16.22
N ILE A 45 18.81 -21.73 16.88
CA ILE A 45 17.74 -22.71 16.77
C ILE A 45 16.71 -22.28 15.71
N PHE A 46 16.17 -23.24 14.98
CA PHE A 46 15.19 -22.97 13.94
C PHE A 46 14.02 -23.96 13.98
N LEU A 47 12.86 -23.50 13.52
CA LEU A 47 11.79 -24.36 13.04
C LEU A 47 11.25 -23.85 11.71
N THR A 48 10.88 -24.78 10.87
CA THR A 48 10.13 -24.53 9.65
C THR A 48 8.68 -24.91 9.89
N TYR A 49 7.81 -23.90 9.90
CA TYR A 49 6.39 -24.07 10.19
C TYR A 49 5.55 -23.93 8.92
N ILE A 50 4.72 -24.93 8.65
CA ILE A 50 3.85 -25.01 7.48
C ILE A 50 2.65 -24.10 7.71
N LEU A 51 2.63 -22.95 7.05
CA LEU A 51 1.53 -21.99 7.09
C LEU A 51 0.77 -21.99 5.76
N LYS A 52 -0.52 -22.31 5.82
CA LYS A 52 -1.45 -22.03 4.72
C LYS A 52 -2.04 -20.64 4.91
N SER A 53 -1.37 -19.62 4.36
CA SER A 53 -1.94 -18.28 4.34
C SER A 53 -3.15 -18.25 3.39
N PRO A 54 -4.32 -17.74 3.83
CA PRO A 54 -5.45 -17.58 2.93
C PRO A 54 -5.08 -16.61 1.82
N LYS A 55 -5.37 -16.98 0.56
CA LYS A 55 -5.13 -16.07 -0.57
C LYS A 55 -6.09 -14.87 -0.42
N PRO A 56 -5.58 -13.62 -0.42
CA PRO A 56 -6.45 -12.47 -0.34
C PRO A 56 -7.36 -12.45 -1.57
N ILE A 57 -8.67 -12.34 -1.35
CA ILE A 57 -9.66 -12.24 -2.43
C ILE A 57 -9.46 -10.86 -3.07
N PRO A 58 -9.11 -10.79 -4.38
CA PRO A 58 -8.90 -9.50 -5.03
C PRO A 58 -10.20 -8.70 -5.02
N LYS A 59 -10.14 -7.47 -4.50
CA LYS A 59 -11.27 -6.54 -4.61
C LYS A 59 -11.39 -6.08 -6.06
N THR A 60 -12.61 -6.13 -6.58
CA THR A 60 -12.91 -5.62 -7.91
C THR A 60 -13.56 -4.25 -7.77
N LEU A 61 -13.03 -3.27 -8.50
CA LEU A 61 -13.62 -1.93 -8.59
C LEU A 61 -14.05 -1.64 -10.03
N HIS A 62 -15.13 -0.88 -10.15
CA HIS A 62 -15.55 -0.30 -11.42
C HIS A 62 -15.12 1.15 -11.42
N ARG A 63 -14.28 1.55 -12.39
CA ARG A 63 -13.83 2.93 -12.52
C ARG A 63 -13.80 3.34 -13.98
N ARG A 64 -14.16 4.61 -14.22
CA ARG A 64 -13.95 5.27 -15.51
C ARG A 64 -12.46 5.30 -15.88
N CYS A 65 -12.13 4.88 -17.10
CA CYS A 65 -10.74 4.72 -17.54
C CYS A 65 -10.33 5.80 -18.54
N PHE A 66 -9.69 6.86 -18.04
CA PHE A 66 -9.22 7.97 -18.88
C PHE A 66 -7.84 7.74 -19.53
N SER A 67 -7.07 6.75 -19.06
CA SER A 67 -5.67 6.58 -19.46
C SER A 67 -5.45 6.12 -20.92
N ARG A 68 -6.51 5.72 -21.61
CA ARG A 68 -6.47 5.28 -23.03
C ARG A 68 -7.55 5.97 -23.86
N MET A 69 -7.97 7.15 -23.41
CA MET A 69 -8.96 7.95 -24.11
C MET A 69 -8.31 8.56 -25.36
N ASP A 70 -8.95 8.40 -26.51
CA ASP A 70 -8.58 9.14 -27.71
C ASP A 70 -9.13 10.57 -27.57
N LEU A 71 -8.22 11.52 -27.34
CA LEU A 71 -8.57 12.91 -27.09
C LEU A 71 -9.05 13.62 -28.36
N GLU A 72 -8.50 13.28 -29.51
CA GLU A 72 -8.91 13.92 -30.77
C GLU A 72 -10.31 13.44 -31.15
N LYS A 73 -10.57 12.14 -31.03
CA LYS A 73 -11.92 11.61 -31.25
C LYS A 73 -12.93 12.20 -30.27
N LEU A 74 -12.58 12.31 -28.99
CA LEU A 74 -13.44 12.96 -27.99
C LEU A 74 -13.77 14.40 -28.38
N ARG A 75 -12.78 15.17 -28.85
CA ARG A 75 -13.00 16.57 -29.26
C ARG A 75 -13.91 16.67 -30.47
N ASN A 76 -13.72 15.80 -31.46
CA ASN A 76 -14.56 15.77 -32.65
C ASN A 76 -16.01 15.41 -32.28
N ASP A 77 -16.21 14.31 -31.55
CA ASP A 77 -17.54 13.87 -31.11
C ASP A 77 -18.19 14.93 -30.18
N ALA A 78 -17.40 15.67 -29.39
CA ALA A 78 -17.90 16.77 -28.57
C ALA A 78 -18.31 18.01 -29.38
N ALA A 79 -17.61 18.29 -30.48
CA ALA A 79 -17.90 19.43 -31.35
C ALA A 79 -19.19 19.22 -32.17
N GLU A 80 -19.58 17.97 -32.40
CA GLU A 80 -20.80 17.61 -33.13
C GLU A 80 -22.07 17.62 -32.25
N ILE A 81 -21.94 17.86 -30.93
CA ILE A 81 -23.08 17.88 -30.01
C ILE A 81 -23.97 19.09 -30.29
N ASN A 82 -25.27 18.84 -30.50
CA ASN A 82 -26.28 19.90 -30.53
C ASN A 82 -26.58 20.38 -29.09
N TRP A 83 -26.31 21.66 -28.83
CA TRP A 83 -26.55 22.32 -27.54
C TRP A 83 -27.87 23.10 -27.47
N ASP A 84 -28.63 23.22 -28.55
CA ASP A 84 -29.91 23.95 -28.58
C ASP A 84 -30.87 23.49 -27.46
N PRO A 85 -31.06 22.18 -27.19
CA PRO A 85 -31.94 21.74 -26.09
C PRO A 85 -31.49 22.24 -24.71
N LEU A 86 -30.18 22.41 -24.51
CA LEU A 86 -29.63 22.98 -23.28
C LEU A 86 -29.98 24.48 -23.19
N VAL A 87 -29.83 25.23 -24.29
CA VAL A 87 -30.10 26.67 -24.34
C VAL A 87 -31.59 26.95 -24.15
N ASP A 88 -32.45 26.12 -24.72
CA ASP A 88 -33.90 26.30 -24.72
C ASP A 88 -34.60 25.79 -23.45
N ALA A 89 -33.89 25.03 -22.60
CA ALA A 89 -34.45 24.51 -21.36
C ALA A 89 -34.94 25.62 -20.42
N ALA A 90 -36.15 25.45 -19.89
CA ALA A 90 -36.89 26.47 -19.15
C ALA A 90 -36.38 26.72 -17.71
N SER A 91 -35.66 25.78 -17.11
CA SER A 91 -35.13 25.89 -15.75
C SER A 91 -33.65 25.53 -15.68
N VAL A 92 -32.96 26.08 -14.67
CA VAL A 92 -31.55 25.75 -14.41
C VAL A 92 -31.37 24.26 -14.12
N ASP A 93 -32.30 23.66 -13.38
CA ASP A 93 -32.24 22.23 -13.06
C ASP A 93 -32.27 21.37 -14.33
N HIS A 94 -33.15 21.70 -15.27
CA HIS A 94 -33.24 20.96 -16.53
C HIS A 94 -32.02 21.18 -17.43
N LYS A 95 -31.44 22.40 -17.41
CA LYS A 95 -30.15 22.66 -18.06
C LYS A 95 -29.04 21.76 -17.50
N VAL A 96 -28.94 21.68 -16.18
CA VAL A 96 -27.93 20.84 -15.51
C VAL A 96 -28.13 19.37 -15.86
N GLU A 97 -29.38 18.90 -15.89
CA GLU A 97 -29.73 17.53 -16.28
C GLU A 97 -29.28 17.22 -17.73
N ILE A 98 -29.66 18.08 -18.69
CA ILE A 98 -29.28 17.91 -20.10
C ILE A 98 -27.76 17.89 -20.25
N PHE A 99 -27.06 18.85 -19.64
CA PHE A 99 -25.60 18.93 -19.69
C PHE A 99 -24.96 17.65 -19.15
N ASN A 100 -25.38 17.19 -17.97
CA ASN A 100 -24.83 15.99 -17.34
C ASN A 100 -25.08 14.75 -18.22
N ASN A 101 -26.27 14.61 -18.78
CA ASN A 101 -26.62 13.48 -19.64
C ASN A 101 -25.74 13.44 -20.90
N ILE A 102 -25.52 14.59 -21.54
CA ILE A 102 -24.65 14.72 -22.72
C ILE A 102 -23.21 14.33 -22.35
N VAL A 103 -22.66 14.92 -21.30
CA VAL A 103 -21.26 14.70 -20.89
C VAL A 103 -21.02 13.25 -20.44
N ILE A 104 -21.98 12.65 -19.72
CA ILE A 104 -21.89 11.24 -19.31
C ILE A 104 -21.87 10.32 -20.52
N LYS A 105 -22.77 10.52 -21.50
CA LYS A 105 -22.82 9.72 -22.73
C LYS A 105 -21.52 9.80 -23.51
N LEU A 106 -20.98 11.02 -23.65
CA LEU A 106 -19.70 11.24 -24.29
C LEU A 106 -18.58 10.46 -23.58
N TYR A 107 -18.52 10.54 -22.25
CA TYR A 107 -17.55 9.76 -21.50
C TYR A 107 -17.80 8.25 -21.54
N ASP A 108 -19.02 7.76 -21.67
CA ASP A 108 -19.28 6.32 -21.80
C ASP A 108 -18.70 5.75 -23.09
N ILE A 109 -18.64 6.56 -24.14
CA ILE A 109 -17.98 6.24 -25.42
C ILE A 109 -16.45 6.28 -25.26
N HIS A 110 -15.90 7.42 -24.81
CA HIS A 110 -14.46 7.67 -24.87
C HIS A 110 -13.66 7.22 -23.65
N ALA A 111 -14.32 7.11 -22.50
CA ALA A 111 -13.73 6.73 -21.23
C ALA A 111 -14.65 5.75 -20.52
N SER A 112 -14.90 4.58 -21.11
CA SER A 112 -15.82 3.60 -20.53
C SER A 112 -15.43 3.15 -19.11
N ILE A 113 -16.43 2.74 -18.33
CA ILE A 113 -16.23 2.14 -17.01
C ILE A 113 -15.61 0.76 -17.22
N ARG A 114 -14.45 0.54 -16.60
CA ARG A 114 -13.73 -0.73 -16.67
C ARG A 114 -13.63 -1.38 -15.31
N ARG A 115 -13.69 -2.72 -15.34
CA ARG A 115 -13.47 -3.58 -14.18
C ARG A 115 -11.96 -3.66 -13.90
N VAL A 116 -11.53 -3.15 -12.76
CA VAL A 116 -10.14 -3.18 -12.31
C VAL A 116 -10.02 -4.10 -11.10
N LYS A 117 -9.15 -5.11 -11.21
CA LYS A 117 -8.78 -5.97 -10.08
C LYS A 117 -7.72 -5.26 -9.25
N LEU A 118 -8.04 -4.94 -8.00
CA LEU A 118 -7.06 -4.47 -7.03
C LEU A 118 -6.21 -5.66 -6.60
N LYS A 119 -4.97 -5.70 -7.11
CA LYS A 119 -3.98 -6.71 -6.71
C LYS A 119 -3.50 -6.53 -5.27
N ARG A 120 -3.53 -5.30 -4.76
CA ARG A 120 -3.14 -4.94 -3.39
C ARG A 120 -4.15 -3.96 -2.85
N THR A 121 -4.86 -4.35 -1.80
CA THR A 121 -5.65 -3.40 -1.02
C THR A 121 -4.70 -2.49 -0.25
N PRO A 122 -5.08 -1.22 0.00
CA PRO A 122 -4.31 -0.37 0.91
C PRO A 122 -4.10 -1.09 2.24
N ALA A 123 -2.91 -0.96 2.81
CA ALA A 123 -2.64 -1.53 4.13
C ALA A 123 -3.62 -0.92 5.14
N PRO A 124 -4.29 -1.74 5.99
CA PRO A 124 -5.32 -1.24 6.91
C PRO A 124 -4.84 -0.11 7.85
N TRP A 125 -3.56 -0.15 8.22
CA TRP A 125 -2.90 0.87 9.05
C TRP A 125 -2.53 2.15 8.28
N MET A 126 -2.66 2.17 6.95
CA MET A 126 -2.34 3.34 6.12
C MET A 126 -3.55 4.27 5.98
N THR A 127 -3.92 4.88 7.10
CA THR A 127 -5.03 5.82 7.20
C THR A 127 -4.73 7.14 6.49
N GLU A 128 -5.74 7.98 6.28
CA GLU A 128 -5.53 9.29 5.68
C GLU A 128 -4.63 10.19 6.54
N GLY A 129 -4.74 10.10 7.87
CA GLY A 129 -3.85 10.80 8.80
C GLY A 129 -2.38 10.38 8.60
N VAL A 130 -2.11 9.08 8.47
CA VAL A 130 -0.76 8.57 8.19
C VAL A 130 -0.25 9.10 6.84
N LYS A 131 -1.07 9.06 5.78
CA LYS A 131 -0.69 9.60 4.47
C LYS A 131 -0.43 11.12 4.51
N MET A 132 -1.21 11.87 5.29
CA MET A 132 -0.99 13.30 5.48
C MET A 132 0.34 13.57 6.19
N ALA A 133 0.65 12.82 7.26
CA ALA A 133 1.93 12.91 7.95
C ALA A 133 3.11 12.58 7.02
N MET A 134 3.00 11.51 6.23
CA MET A 134 3.99 11.16 5.19
C MET A 134 4.19 12.29 4.18
N ARG A 135 3.10 12.85 3.63
CA ARG A 135 3.17 13.98 2.68
C ARG A 135 3.85 15.21 3.30
N ARG A 136 3.56 15.51 4.57
CA ARG A 136 4.18 16.62 5.31
C ARG A 136 5.68 16.40 5.48
N ARG A 137 6.09 15.21 5.94
CA ARG A 137 7.50 14.81 6.05
C ARG A 137 8.21 14.95 4.70
N ASP A 138 7.66 14.39 3.64
CA ASP A 138 8.30 14.37 2.32
C ASP A 138 8.41 15.78 1.72
N ARG A 139 7.42 16.65 1.99
CA ARG A 139 7.49 18.08 1.62
C ARG A 139 8.60 18.79 2.39
N ALA A 140 8.70 18.58 3.71
CA ALA A 140 9.76 19.17 4.53
C ALA A 140 11.16 18.69 4.09
N PHE A 141 11.29 17.39 3.78
CA PHE A 141 12.56 16.84 3.29
C PHE A 141 12.96 17.42 1.93
N ARG A 142 12.03 17.57 0.99
CA ARG A 142 12.28 18.23 -0.30
C ARG A 142 12.73 19.69 -0.11
N LYS A 143 12.10 20.41 0.83
CA LYS A 143 12.49 21.79 1.16
C LYS A 143 13.91 21.85 1.72
N TYR A 144 14.26 20.97 2.66
CA TYR A 144 15.62 20.85 3.21
C TYR A 144 16.65 20.48 2.13
N LYS A 145 16.35 19.52 1.24
CA LYS A 145 17.24 19.16 0.13
C LYS A 145 17.49 20.33 -0.82
N LYS A 146 16.47 21.15 -1.09
CA LYS A 146 16.61 22.34 -1.94
C LYS A 146 17.38 23.46 -1.23
N ASN A 147 17.18 23.62 0.07
CA ASN A 147 17.84 24.65 0.87
C ASN A 147 18.21 24.10 2.26
N ARG A 148 19.50 23.76 2.42
CA ARG A 148 20.06 23.07 3.59
C ARG A 148 20.37 24.02 4.74
N ILE A 149 19.34 24.67 5.26
CA ILE A 149 19.41 25.47 6.49
C ILE A 149 18.85 24.69 7.69
N GLU A 150 19.30 25.07 8.88
CA GLU A 150 18.92 24.41 10.15
C GLU A 150 17.42 24.41 10.37
N ASP A 151 16.71 25.51 10.11
CA ASP A 151 15.25 25.58 10.26
C ASP A 151 14.52 24.54 9.41
N ASN A 152 14.98 24.31 8.17
CA ASN A 152 14.38 23.30 7.30
C ASN A 152 14.68 21.87 7.80
N TRP A 153 15.85 21.67 8.43
CA TRP A 153 16.21 20.41 9.05
C TRP A 153 15.34 20.12 10.28
N VAL A 154 15.16 21.10 11.17
CA VAL A 154 14.29 21.01 12.35
C VAL A 154 12.84 20.70 11.93
N LEU A 155 12.32 21.39 10.91
CA LEU A 155 10.97 21.13 10.38
C LEU A 155 10.83 19.71 9.83
N PHE A 156 11.84 19.20 9.13
CA PHE A 156 11.84 17.81 8.66
C PHE A 156 11.88 16.82 9.82
N LYS A 157 12.76 17.02 10.81
CA LYS A 157 12.89 16.13 11.97
C LYS A 157 11.61 16.08 12.80
N SER A 158 10.97 17.24 13.02
CA SER A 158 9.67 17.34 13.67
C SER A 158 8.61 16.54 12.91
N ALA A 159 8.49 16.72 11.59
CA ALA A 159 7.53 15.98 10.77
C ALA A 159 7.81 14.46 10.70
N ASN A 160 9.08 14.06 10.78
CA ASN A 160 9.48 12.66 10.77
C ASN A 160 9.15 11.94 12.11
N GLY A 161 9.23 12.65 13.24
CA GLY A 161 8.91 12.09 14.55
C GLY A 161 7.43 11.76 14.79
N VAL A 162 6.54 12.29 13.96
CA VAL A 162 5.07 12.06 14.03
C VAL A 162 4.67 10.73 13.37
N ILE A 163 5.49 10.19 12.48
CA ILE A 163 5.24 8.91 11.82
C ILE A 163 5.93 7.82 12.64
N LYS A 164 5.20 7.18 13.56
CA LYS A 164 5.64 6.00 14.30
C LYS A 164 4.67 4.85 14.06
#